data_AF-A0AAW6CPP3-F1
#
_entry.id   AF-A0AAW6CPP3-F1
#
_cell.length_a   1.000
_cell.length_b   1.000
_cell.length_c   1.000
_cell.angle_alpha   90.00
_cell.angle_beta   90.00
_cell.angle_gamma   90.00
#
_symmetry.space_group_name_H-M   'P 1'
#
loop_
_entity.id
_entity.type
_entity.pdbx_description
1 polymer ?
#
loop_
_entity_poly.entity_id
_entity_poly.type
_entity_poly.pdbx_seq_one_letter_code
_entity_poly.pdbx_strand_id
1 'polypeptide(L)'
;MTKSGSLHSFELDRWSKPDENHRVKHIGMADAKETFDKLKTHLETHGLLPDEYFLYSDELSGELPEFEEALCIPNFGSSEGIYLDISLACRNSDGKRYFQSFATGKTLGETADDYFQMFRIAAECSLMLNGRGFSYERNNVDIVLTGKEAAAVANSVELDLCGYLEPEAEALLSSALDKFTGVPCTAIQTITCHGRDDYAVWNVEIPSDMFRSIVREAAEKVGTLEKLMSGMDPSSGCEMRLLTQMKDGRFAFFAIPERMNGLRDYETQGSSVRGSKEQIMAEIFTDWEPAEEPEDEMER
;
A
#
# COMPACT_ATOMS: atom_id res chain seq x y z
N MET A 1 -1.42 1.61 17.21
CA MET A 1 -2.48 0.60 17.38
C MET A 1 -3.79 1.18 16.87
N THR A 2 -4.08 1.02 15.58
CA THR A 2 -5.43 1.26 15.07
C THR A 2 -6.32 0.13 15.60
N LYS A 3 -7.32 0.46 16.42
CA LYS A 3 -8.32 -0.52 16.85
C LYS A 3 -8.98 -1.09 15.60
N SER A 4 -9.14 -2.41 15.53
CA SER A 4 -10.18 -3.04 14.69
C SER A 4 -11.48 -2.27 14.95
N GLY A 5 -12.01 -1.66 13.88
CA GLY A 5 -13.16 -0.78 13.97
C GLY A 5 -14.43 -1.60 13.83
N SER A 6 -15.43 -1.36 14.69
CA SER A 6 -16.79 -1.77 14.37
C SER A 6 -17.43 -0.68 13.54
N LEU A 7 -17.91 -1.02 12.34
CA LEU A 7 -18.67 -0.12 11.50
C LEU A 7 -20.16 -0.26 11.86
N HIS A 8 -20.81 0.81 12.27
CA HIS A 8 -22.23 0.78 12.63
C HIS A 8 -23.04 1.50 11.55
N SER A 9 -23.89 0.75 10.84
CA SER A 9 -24.76 1.30 9.80
C SER A 9 -25.90 2.14 10.38
N PHE A 10 -26.60 2.88 9.53
CA PHE A 10 -27.62 3.81 10.00
C PHE A 10 -28.92 3.10 10.39
N GLU A 11 -29.48 3.51 11.53
CA GLU A 11 -30.88 3.23 11.87
C GLU A 11 -31.78 4.17 11.08
N LEU A 12 -32.35 3.66 9.98
CA LEU A 12 -33.22 4.43 9.08
C LEU A 12 -34.71 4.21 9.36
N ASP A 13 -35.08 3.04 9.89
CA ASP A 13 -36.46 2.72 10.26
C ASP A 13 -36.84 3.42 11.58
N ARG A 14 -38.00 4.06 11.63
CA ARG A 14 -38.56 4.61 12.86
C ARG A 14 -39.64 3.69 13.39
N TRP A 15 -39.50 3.35 14.67
CA TRP A 15 -40.39 2.45 15.37
C TRP A 15 -41.19 3.16 16.45
N SER A 16 -42.44 2.73 16.67
CA SER A 16 -43.26 3.21 17.78
C SER A 16 -42.66 2.79 19.13
N LYS A 17 -43.12 3.41 20.22
CA LYS A 17 -42.91 2.84 21.55
C LYS A 17 -43.50 1.42 21.61
N PRO A 18 -42.90 0.49 22.38
CA PRO A 18 -43.46 -0.83 22.58
C PRO A 18 -44.85 -0.76 23.20
N ASP A 19 -45.78 -1.56 22.70
CA ASP A 19 -47.09 -1.75 23.33
C ASP A 19 -46.99 -2.63 24.59
N GLU A 20 -48.14 -2.91 25.22
CA GLU A 20 -48.24 -3.75 26.43
C GLU A 20 -47.69 -5.18 26.24
N ASN A 21 -47.58 -5.65 25.00
CA ASN A 21 -47.01 -6.95 24.64
C ASN A 21 -45.56 -6.84 24.13
N HIS A 22 -44.89 -5.71 24.37
CA HIS A 22 -43.55 -5.38 23.89
C HIS A 22 -43.39 -5.41 22.36
N ARG A 23 -44.46 -5.16 21.60
CA ARG A 23 -44.40 -5.08 20.14
C ARG A 23 -44.21 -3.63 19.69
N VAL A 24 -43.38 -3.41 18.69
CA VAL A 24 -43.20 -2.12 18.02
C VAL A 24 -43.82 -2.14 16.63
N LYS A 25 -44.30 -0.99 16.16
CA LYS A 25 -44.82 -0.81 14.80
C LYS A 25 -43.88 0.09 14.01
N HIS A 26 -43.69 -0.22 12.74
CA HIS A 26 -43.01 0.71 11.84
C HIS A 26 -43.90 1.95 11.65
N ILE A 27 -43.35 3.14 11.88
CA ILE A 27 -44.10 4.41 11.84
C ILE A 27 -43.58 5.39 10.79
N GLY A 28 -42.54 5.03 10.04
CA GLY A 28 -41.96 5.83 8.96
C GLY A 28 -40.46 5.69 8.92
N MET A 29 -39.82 6.45 8.05
CA MET A 29 -38.37 6.42 7.87
C MET A 29 -37.72 7.69 8.44
N ALA A 30 -36.40 7.66 8.59
CA ALA A 30 -35.60 8.81 8.96
C ALA A 30 -35.75 9.97 7.96
N ASP A 31 -35.47 11.19 8.42
CA ASP A 31 -35.44 12.36 7.55
C ASP A 31 -34.34 12.18 6.48
N ALA A 32 -34.69 12.45 5.23
CA ALA A 32 -33.80 12.22 4.10
C ALA A 32 -32.61 13.17 4.09
N LYS A 33 -32.80 14.44 4.48
CA LYS A 33 -31.71 15.42 4.50
C LYS A 33 -30.77 15.18 5.68
N GLU A 34 -31.32 14.87 6.85
CA GLU A 34 -30.51 14.48 8.02
C GLU A 34 -29.72 13.19 7.74
N THR A 35 -30.31 12.23 7.03
CA THR A 35 -29.60 11.00 6.63
C THR A 35 -28.46 11.30 5.67
N PHE A 36 -28.67 12.18 4.69
CA PHE A 36 -27.59 12.64 3.81
C PHE A 36 -26.47 13.35 4.58
N ASP A 37 -26.81 14.24 5.52
CA ASP A 37 -25.81 14.98 6.30
C ASP A 37 -25.00 14.05 7.22
N LYS A 38 -25.64 13.02 7.79
CA LYS A 38 -24.96 11.95 8.51
C LYS A 38 -24.02 11.16 7.60
N LEU A 39 -24.48 10.79 6.40
CA LEU A 39 -23.66 10.07 5.42
C LEU A 39 -22.44 10.89 5.01
N LYS A 40 -22.63 12.17 4.67
CA LYS A 40 -21.56 13.08 4.32
C LYS A 40 -20.53 13.23 5.45
N THR A 41 -21.00 13.45 6.68
CA THR A 41 -20.13 13.56 7.86
C THR A 41 -19.34 12.27 8.10
N HIS A 42 -19.97 11.10 7.90
CA HIS A 42 -19.33 9.80 8.00
C HIS A 42 -18.20 9.65 6.97
N LEU A 43 -18.49 9.97 5.71
CA LEU A 43 -17.49 9.93 4.63
C LEU A 43 -16.32 10.89 4.91
N GLU A 44 -16.60 12.13 5.31
CA GLU A 44 -15.58 13.12 5.66
C GLU A 44 -14.66 12.62 6.79
N THR A 45 -15.26 12.07 7.86
CA THR A 45 -14.51 11.58 9.03
C THR A 45 -13.57 10.43 8.67
N HIS A 46 -13.91 9.65 7.65
CA HIS A 46 -13.12 8.51 7.19
C HIS A 46 -12.22 8.83 5.98
N GLY A 47 -12.17 10.09 5.52
CA GLY A 47 -11.41 10.48 4.33
C GLY A 47 -11.95 9.85 3.03
N LEU A 48 -13.26 9.65 2.96
CA LEU A 48 -13.99 9.01 1.87
C LEU A 48 -14.98 9.97 1.18
N LEU A 49 -14.85 11.28 1.39
CA LEU A 49 -15.66 12.23 0.63
C LEU A 49 -15.10 12.36 -0.79
N PRO A 50 -15.94 12.30 -1.85
CA PRO A 50 -15.50 12.67 -3.20
C PRO A 50 -14.89 14.08 -3.20
N ASP A 51 -13.78 14.25 -3.89
CA ASP A 51 -12.92 15.43 -3.80
C ASP A 51 -13.38 16.62 -4.67
N GLU A 52 -14.27 16.40 -5.65
CA GLU A 52 -14.91 17.49 -6.38
C GLU A 52 -16.21 17.94 -5.69
N TYR A 53 -17.20 17.05 -5.55
CA TYR A 53 -18.43 17.33 -4.82
C TYR A 53 -19.15 16.07 -4.31
N PHE A 54 -20.00 16.26 -3.30
CA PHE A 54 -21.01 15.29 -2.86
C PHE A 54 -22.29 16.04 -2.48
N LEU A 55 -23.38 15.79 -3.21
CA LEU A 55 -24.60 16.60 -3.22
C LEU A 55 -25.83 15.74 -2.94
N TYR A 56 -26.77 16.34 -2.22
CA TYR A 56 -28.10 15.79 -1.97
C TYR A 56 -29.00 16.03 -3.18
N SER A 57 -29.89 15.08 -3.48
CA SER A 57 -30.86 15.22 -4.57
C SER A 57 -31.96 16.24 -4.22
N ASP A 58 -32.14 17.26 -5.07
CA ASP A 58 -33.23 18.24 -4.95
C ASP A 58 -34.63 17.62 -5.18
N GLU A 59 -34.68 16.39 -5.71
CA GLU A 59 -35.93 15.67 -5.98
C GLU A 59 -36.49 14.95 -4.75
N LEU A 60 -35.76 14.95 -3.63
CA LEU A 60 -36.16 14.30 -2.39
C LEU A 60 -36.27 15.32 -1.27
N SER A 61 -37.32 15.22 -0.47
CA SER A 61 -37.52 16.06 0.71
C SER A 61 -38.40 15.35 1.74
N GLY A 62 -38.25 15.73 3.02
CA GLY A 62 -38.97 15.09 4.13
C GLY A 62 -38.40 13.72 4.50
N GLU A 63 -39.27 12.78 4.86
CA GLU A 63 -38.88 11.42 5.22
C GLU A 63 -38.37 10.64 3.99
N LEU A 64 -37.41 9.74 4.21
CA LEU A 64 -37.01 8.78 3.18
C LEU A 64 -38.23 7.97 2.71
N PRO A 65 -38.35 7.64 1.42
CA PRO A 65 -39.36 6.68 0.98
C PRO A 65 -39.07 5.30 1.59
N GLU A 66 -40.09 4.46 1.68
CA GLU A 66 -39.88 3.03 1.91
C GLU A 66 -39.11 2.45 0.73
N PHE A 67 -37.88 1.99 0.99
CA PHE A 67 -37.00 1.44 -0.04
C PHE A 67 -36.51 0.04 0.33
N GLU A 68 -36.38 -0.80 -0.69
CA GLU A 68 -35.86 -2.17 -0.56
C GLU A 68 -34.34 -2.15 -0.41
N GLU A 69 -33.66 -1.33 -1.21
CA GLU A 69 -32.20 -1.23 -1.27
C GLU A 69 -31.76 0.15 -1.79
N ALA A 70 -30.68 0.69 -1.23
CA ALA A 70 -29.94 1.83 -1.76
C ALA A 70 -28.85 1.32 -2.73
N LEU A 71 -28.97 1.71 -4.00
CA LEU A 71 -27.99 1.42 -5.04
C LEU A 71 -26.95 2.54 -5.08
N CYS A 72 -25.69 2.20 -4.82
CA CYS A 72 -24.55 3.12 -4.91
C CYS A 72 -23.67 2.69 -6.08
N ILE A 73 -23.74 3.43 -7.19
CA ILE A 73 -23.15 3.01 -8.47
C ILE A 73 -22.12 4.05 -8.93
N PRO A 74 -20.83 3.70 -8.92
CA PRO A 74 -19.82 4.50 -9.60
C PRO A 74 -19.93 4.34 -11.12
N ASN A 75 -19.73 5.45 -11.85
CA ASN A 75 -19.80 5.49 -13.31
C ASN A 75 -18.66 6.33 -13.89
N PHE A 76 -18.15 5.94 -15.07
CA PHE A 76 -17.20 6.76 -15.81
C PHE A 76 -17.92 7.95 -16.45
N GLY A 77 -17.46 9.15 -16.14
CA GLY A 77 -17.89 10.40 -16.76
C GLY A 77 -17.27 10.69 -18.12
N SER A 78 -16.52 9.74 -18.69
CA SER A 78 -15.54 10.03 -19.75
C SER A 78 -14.50 11.04 -19.25
N SER A 79 -14.31 12.18 -19.94
CA SER A 79 -13.33 13.23 -19.63
C SER A 79 -13.82 14.26 -18.61
N GLU A 80 -14.76 13.87 -17.75
CA GLU A 80 -15.28 14.75 -16.72
C GLU A 80 -14.92 14.25 -15.32
N GLY A 81 -14.36 13.05 -15.13
CA GLY A 81 -14.14 12.44 -13.82
C GLY A 81 -14.95 11.17 -13.57
N ILE A 82 -14.79 10.58 -12.38
CA ILE A 82 -15.60 9.44 -11.94
C ILE A 82 -16.77 9.94 -11.09
N TYR A 83 -17.99 9.52 -11.45
CA TYR A 83 -19.23 9.87 -10.78
C TYR A 83 -19.68 8.76 -9.83
N LEU A 84 -20.46 9.11 -8.81
CA LEU A 84 -21.19 8.18 -7.94
C LEU A 84 -22.65 8.60 -7.91
N ASP A 85 -23.54 7.71 -8.33
CA ASP A 85 -24.98 7.90 -8.23
C ASP A 85 -25.56 7.02 -7.14
N ILE A 86 -26.29 7.63 -6.20
CA ILE A 86 -26.99 6.93 -5.14
C ILE A 86 -28.49 7.07 -5.35
N SER A 87 -29.17 5.94 -5.51
CA SER A 87 -30.62 5.88 -5.69
C SER A 87 -31.28 4.86 -4.79
N LEU A 88 -32.50 5.13 -4.36
CA LEU A 88 -33.29 4.26 -3.49
C LEU A 88 -34.28 3.47 -4.34
N ALA A 89 -34.16 2.14 -4.33
CA ALA A 89 -35.10 1.26 -5.00
C ALA A 89 -36.41 1.16 -4.21
N CYS A 90 -37.43 1.86 -4.69
CA CYS A 90 -38.72 2.00 -4.02
C CYS A 90 -39.82 1.24 -4.78
N ARG A 91 -40.97 1.04 -4.13
CA ARG A 91 -42.21 0.59 -4.78
C ARG A 91 -43.31 1.61 -4.63
N ASN A 92 -44.05 1.84 -5.71
CA ASN A 92 -45.26 2.66 -5.65
C ASN A 92 -46.44 1.84 -5.10
N SER A 93 -47.61 2.46 -4.95
CA SER A 93 -48.84 1.82 -4.46
C SER A 93 -49.30 0.62 -5.28
N ASP A 94 -48.95 0.57 -6.56
CA ASP A 94 -49.28 -0.52 -7.48
C ASP A 94 -48.23 -1.65 -7.44
N GLY A 95 -47.22 -1.54 -6.58
CA GLY A 95 -46.12 -2.50 -6.44
C GLY A 95 -45.04 -2.41 -7.53
N LYS A 96 -45.11 -1.43 -8.43
CA LYS A 96 -44.11 -1.19 -9.49
C LYS A 96 -42.85 -0.55 -8.89
N ARG A 97 -41.69 -1.10 -9.25
CA ARG A 97 -40.38 -0.57 -8.83
C ARG A 97 -40.08 0.76 -9.54
N TYR A 98 -39.58 1.73 -8.78
CA TYR A 98 -38.99 2.97 -9.28
C TYR A 98 -37.73 3.31 -8.48
N PHE A 99 -36.91 4.22 -8.99
CA PHE A 99 -35.66 4.63 -8.35
C PHE A 99 -35.76 6.09 -7.98
N GLN A 100 -35.70 6.39 -6.68
CA GLN A 100 -35.67 7.76 -6.17
C GLN A 100 -34.20 8.20 -6.08
N SER A 101 -33.83 9.28 -6.78
CA SER A 101 -32.50 9.88 -6.63
C SER A 101 -32.30 10.38 -5.20
N PHE A 102 -31.16 10.04 -4.58
CA PHE A 102 -30.84 10.40 -3.19
C PHE A 102 -29.63 11.32 -3.10
N ALA A 103 -28.51 10.95 -3.74
CA ALA A 103 -27.28 11.73 -3.71
C ALA A 103 -26.43 11.47 -4.96
N THR A 104 -25.57 12.42 -5.29
CA THR A 104 -24.56 12.27 -6.34
C THR A 104 -23.20 12.78 -5.86
N GLY A 105 -22.13 12.13 -6.28
CA GLY A 105 -20.76 12.51 -5.97
C GLY A 105 -19.87 12.47 -7.19
N LYS A 106 -18.74 13.16 -7.14
CA LYS A 106 -17.81 13.23 -8.25
C LYS A 106 -16.37 13.44 -7.78
N THR A 107 -15.44 12.83 -8.51
CA THR A 107 -14.00 13.02 -8.32
C THR A 107 -13.41 14.02 -9.31
N LEU A 108 -12.31 14.69 -8.91
CA LEU A 108 -11.51 15.53 -9.80
C LEU A 108 -10.65 14.72 -10.78
N GLY A 109 -10.27 13.50 -10.37
CA GLY A 109 -9.41 12.60 -11.14
C GLY A 109 -10.18 11.62 -12.04
N GLU A 110 -9.44 11.01 -12.96
CA GLU A 110 -9.93 10.06 -13.97
C GLU A 110 -9.11 8.76 -14.02
N THR A 111 -8.18 8.58 -13.07
CA THR A 111 -7.27 7.44 -13.05
C THR A 111 -7.98 6.17 -12.59
N ALA A 112 -7.33 5.01 -12.77
CA ALA A 112 -7.81 3.76 -12.21
C ALA A 112 -7.93 3.82 -10.67
N ASP A 113 -7.02 4.55 -10.01
CA ASP A 113 -7.04 4.71 -8.56
C ASP A 113 -8.24 5.55 -8.10
N ASP A 114 -8.58 6.61 -8.85
CA ASP A 114 -9.78 7.42 -8.61
C ASP A 114 -11.05 6.56 -8.74
N TYR A 115 -11.08 5.68 -9.75
CA TYR A 115 -12.18 4.75 -9.96
C TYR A 115 -12.31 3.75 -8.80
N PHE A 116 -11.22 3.13 -8.37
CA PHE A 116 -11.23 2.22 -7.22
C PHE A 116 -11.61 2.92 -5.92
N GLN A 117 -11.12 4.13 -5.70
CA GLN A 117 -11.50 4.94 -4.56
C GLN A 117 -13.00 5.26 -4.58
N MET A 118 -13.58 5.59 -5.74
CA MET A 118 -15.03 5.81 -5.84
C MET A 118 -15.83 4.53 -5.54
N PHE A 119 -15.35 3.35 -5.95
CA PHE A 119 -15.97 2.07 -5.57
C PHE A 119 -15.92 1.81 -4.07
N ARG A 120 -14.83 2.20 -3.40
CA ARG A 120 -14.74 2.14 -1.94
C ARG A 120 -15.75 3.06 -1.28
N ILE A 121 -15.91 4.29 -1.78
CA ILE A 121 -16.94 5.23 -1.31
C ILE A 121 -18.34 4.64 -1.50
N ALA A 122 -18.63 4.06 -2.67
CA ALA A 122 -19.91 3.42 -2.95
C ALA A 122 -20.20 2.23 -2.02
N ALA A 123 -19.20 1.40 -1.73
CA ALA A 123 -19.34 0.28 -0.80
C ALA A 123 -19.66 0.76 0.61
N GLU A 124 -18.96 1.81 1.07
CA GLU A 124 -19.22 2.43 2.38
C GLU A 124 -20.63 3.01 2.46
N CYS A 125 -21.07 3.76 1.44
CA CYS A 125 -22.43 4.29 1.34
C CYS A 125 -23.48 3.18 1.36
N SER A 126 -23.27 2.11 0.57
CA SER A 126 -24.17 0.97 0.52
C SER A 126 -24.30 0.31 1.88
N LEU A 127 -23.19 0.09 2.59
CA LEU A 127 -23.20 -0.52 3.91
C LEU A 127 -23.93 0.37 4.93
N MET A 128 -23.69 1.68 4.92
CA MET A 128 -24.38 2.63 5.81
C MET A 128 -25.88 2.67 5.58
N LEU A 129 -26.33 2.67 4.32
CA LEU A 129 -27.75 2.84 3.97
C LEU A 129 -28.54 1.52 4.02
N ASN A 130 -27.92 0.40 3.65
CA ASN A 130 -28.61 -0.89 3.60
C ASN A 130 -28.49 -1.70 4.91
N GLY A 131 -27.56 -1.33 5.79
CA GLY A 131 -27.28 -2.09 6.99
C GLY A 131 -28.32 -1.99 8.12
N ARG A 132 -29.27 -1.05 8.07
CA ARG A 132 -30.41 -0.93 9.01
C ARG A 132 -30.02 -1.05 10.51
N GLY A 133 -28.94 -0.37 10.92
CA GLY A 133 -28.48 -0.34 12.32
C GLY A 133 -27.63 -1.55 12.73
N PHE A 134 -27.27 -2.44 11.81
CA PHE A 134 -26.33 -3.52 12.11
C PHE A 134 -24.90 -3.00 12.27
N SER A 135 -24.16 -3.68 13.15
CA SER A 135 -22.72 -3.50 13.33
C SER A 135 -21.94 -4.57 12.59
N TYR A 136 -20.88 -4.16 11.90
CA TYR A 136 -19.99 -5.02 11.13
C TYR A 136 -18.57 -4.91 11.67
N GLU A 137 -17.86 -6.03 11.78
CA GLU A 137 -16.46 -6.05 12.20
C GLU A 137 -15.56 -5.69 11.01
N ARG A 138 -14.63 -4.74 11.22
CA ARG A 138 -13.59 -4.39 10.24
C ARG A 138 -12.22 -4.76 10.81
N ASN A 139 -11.69 -5.88 10.33
CA ASN A 139 -10.42 -6.44 10.81
C ASN A 139 -9.20 -5.95 10.02
N ASN A 140 -9.41 -5.37 8.84
CA ASN A 140 -8.33 -4.91 7.96
C ASN A 140 -8.10 -3.40 8.09
N VAL A 141 -6.84 -3.01 7.94
CA VAL A 141 -6.41 -1.62 7.78
C VAL A 141 -6.03 -1.44 6.32
N ASP A 142 -6.71 -0.53 5.63
CA ASP A 142 -6.38 -0.18 4.24
C ASP A 142 -5.32 0.92 4.25
N ILE A 143 -4.27 0.74 3.46
CA ILE A 143 -3.24 1.74 3.21
C ILE A 143 -3.10 1.84 1.70
N VAL A 144 -3.19 3.06 1.16
CA VAL A 144 -2.95 3.35 -0.24
C VAL A 144 -1.63 4.10 -0.32
N LEU A 145 -0.71 3.60 -1.15
CA LEU A 145 0.63 4.14 -1.34
C LEU A 145 0.90 4.27 -2.83
N THR A 146 1.60 5.33 -3.23
CA THR A 146 2.24 5.39 -4.55
C THR A 146 3.33 4.32 -4.65
N GLY A 147 3.76 3.97 -5.88
CA GLY A 147 4.86 3.03 -6.08
C GLY A 147 6.15 3.44 -5.36
N LYS A 148 6.47 4.75 -5.33
CA LYS A 148 7.64 5.29 -4.63
C LYS A 148 7.53 5.16 -3.11
N GLU A 149 6.36 5.44 -2.54
CA GLU A 149 6.11 5.25 -1.11
C GLU A 149 6.14 3.77 -0.72
N ALA A 150 5.54 2.91 -1.53
CA ALA A 150 5.57 1.46 -1.36
C ALA A 150 7.01 0.92 -1.32
N ALA A 151 7.85 1.33 -2.28
CA ALA A 151 9.26 0.96 -2.33
C ALA A 151 10.04 1.47 -1.11
N ALA A 152 9.83 2.74 -0.71
CA ALA A 152 10.50 3.31 0.46
C ALA A 152 10.14 2.60 1.77
N VAL A 153 8.85 2.27 1.95
CA VAL A 153 8.38 1.52 3.13
C VAL A 153 8.91 0.09 3.10
N ALA A 154 8.87 -0.59 1.95
CA ALA A 154 9.42 -1.93 1.78
C ALA A 154 10.89 -1.95 2.23
N ASN A 155 11.74 -1.09 1.64
CA ASN A 155 13.15 -0.97 1.97
C ASN A 155 13.39 -0.76 3.48
N SER A 156 12.61 0.10 4.12
CA SER A 156 12.72 0.31 5.57
C SER A 156 12.40 -0.95 6.38
N VAL A 157 11.37 -1.70 5.99
CA VAL A 157 10.99 -2.96 6.65
C VAL A 157 12.08 -4.01 6.45
N GLU A 158 12.70 -4.07 5.28
CA GLU A 158 13.76 -5.04 5.01
C GLU A 158 15.00 -4.81 5.87
N LEU A 159 15.41 -3.54 6.00
CA LEU A 159 16.55 -3.16 6.83
C LEU A 159 16.34 -3.54 8.31
N ASP A 160 15.11 -3.42 8.80
CA ASP A 160 14.78 -3.84 10.16
C ASP A 160 14.74 -5.37 10.30
N LEU A 161 14.30 -6.11 9.26
CA LEU A 161 14.37 -7.58 9.20
C LEU A 161 15.81 -8.14 9.19
N CYS A 162 16.82 -7.32 8.86
CA CYS A 162 18.23 -7.72 8.99
C CYS A 162 18.74 -7.70 10.45
N GLY A 163 17.99 -7.07 11.37
CA GLY A 163 18.32 -7.05 12.80
C GLY A 163 17.93 -8.35 13.53
N TYR A 164 18.31 -8.45 14.80
CA TYR A 164 17.75 -9.48 15.68
C TYR A 164 16.36 -9.02 16.15
N LEU A 165 15.32 -9.70 15.65
CA LEU A 165 13.92 -9.47 16.03
C LEU A 165 13.39 -10.68 16.80
N GLU A 166 12.43 -10.44 17.67
CA GLU A 166 11.64 -11.54 18.25
C GLU A 166 10.86 -12.27 17.14
N PRO A 167 10.68 -13.60 17.21
CA PRO A 167 10.07 -14.38 16.11
C PRO A 167 8.69 -13.90 15.67
N GLU A 168 7.88 -13.37 16.59
CA GLU A 168 6.57 -12.80 16.28
C GLU A 168 6.67 -11.52 15.43
N ALA A 169 7.61 -10.62 15.78
CA ALA A 169 7.83 -9.38 15.04
C ALA A 169 8.39 -9.66 13.64
N GLU A 170 9.32 -10.62 13.52
CA GLU A 170 9.85 -11.07 12.24
C GLU A 170 8.74 -11.61 11.33
N ALA A 171 7.83 -12.44 11.87
CA ALA A 171 6.71 -13.00 11.11
C ALA A 171 5.73 -11.92 10.63
N LEU A 172 5.40 -10.94 11.48
CA LEU A 172 4.50 -9.84 11.13
C LEU A 172 5.09 -8.93 10.05
N LEU A 173 6.37 -8.55 10.17
CA LEU A 173 7.04 -7.70 9.20
C LEU A 173 7.25 -8.43 7.86
N SER A 174 7.58 -9.72 7.89
CA SER A 174 7.67 -10.54 6.68
C SER A 174 6.31 -10.60 5.97
N SER A 175 5.24 -10.90 6.70
CA SER A 175 3.88 -10.93 6.14
C SER A 175 3.41 -9.58 5.61
N ALA A 176 3.84 -8.46 6.22
CA ALA A 176 3.53 -7.12 5.73
C ALA A 176 4.30 -6.82 4.43
N LEU A 177 5.58 -7.21 4.38
CA LEU A 177 6.41 -7.02 3.20
C LEU A 177 5.89 -7.79 1.98
N ASP A 178 5.42 -9.02 2.18
CA ASP A 178 4.85 -9.86 1.10
C ASP A 178 3.61 -9.23 0.43
N LYS A 179 2.99 -8.21 1.04
CA LYS A 179 1.84 -7.48 0.49
C LYS A 179 2.23 -6.34 -0.45
N PHE A 180 3.49 -5.89 -0.44
CA PHE A 180 3.96 -4.90 -1.39
C PHE A 180 4.13 -5.59 -2.76
N THR A 181 3.55 -5.01 -3.81
CA THR A 181 3.60 -5.56 -5.16
C THR A 181 4.96 -5.33 -5.81
N GLY A 182 5.50 -6.36 -6.46
CA GLY A 182 6.86 -6.39 -7.00
C GLY A 182 7.72 -7.36 -6.20
N VAL A 183 8.73 -7.96 -6.83
CA VAL A 183 9.78 -8.64 -6.05
C VAL A 183 10.52 -7.49 -5.37
N PRO A 184 10.43 -7.32 -4.03
CA PRO A 184 11.17 -6.24 -3.39
C PRO A 184 12.63 -6.43 -3.76
N CYS A 185 13.27 -5.38 -4.26
CA CYS A 185 14.67 -5.42 -4.62
C CYS A 185 15.48 -4.57 -3.64
N THR A 186 16.53 -5.15 -3.10
CA THR A 186 17.50 -4.44 -2.26
C THR A 186 18.63 -3.97 -3.15
N ALA A 187 18.91 -2.66 -3.14
CA ALA A 187 20.16 -2.13 -3.69
C ALA A 187 21.33 -2.62 -2.83
N ILE A 188 22.24 -3.36 -3.46
CA ILE A 188 23.42 -3.92 -2.82
C ILE A 188 24.69 -3.41 -3.47
N GLN A 189 25.76 -3.40 -2.69
CA GLN A 189 27.11 -3.16 -3.19
C GLN A 189 27.95 -4.40 -2.95
N THR A 190 28.74 -4.78 -3.94
CA THR A 190 29.69 -5.89 -3.80
C THR A 190 31.08 -5.40 -4.16
N ILE A 191 32.08 -5.88 -3.42
CA ILE A 191 33.49 -5.61 -3.69
C ILE A 191 34.13 -6.90 -4.17
N THR A 192 34.84 -6.82 -5.29
CA THR A 192 35.63 -7.90 -5.84
C THR A 192 37.12 -7.53 -5.83
N CYS A 193 37.96 -8.40 -5.29
CA CYS A 193 39.42 -8.29 -5.33
C CYS A 193 39.96 -9.20 -6.45
N HIS A 194 40.61 -8.60 -7.46
CA HIS A 194 41.18 -9.30 -8.61
C HIS A 194 42.69 -9.53 -8.48
N GLY A 195 43.35 -8.86 -7.52
CA GLY A 195 44.79 -8.95 -7.33
C GLY A 195 45.30 -7.90 -6.37
N ARG A 196 46.61 -7.62 -6.43
CA ARG A 196 47.21 -6.56 -5.61
C ARG A 196 46.77 -5.20 -6.12
N ASP A 197 46.09 -4.44 -5.28
CA ASP A 197 45.61 -3.09 -5.57
C ASP A 197 44.73 -3.00 -6.83
N ASP A 198 43.90 -4.03 -7.02
CA ASP A 198 43.00 -4.15 -8.16
C ASP A 198 41.64 -4.65 -7.67
N TYR A 199 40.71 -3.71 -7.53
CA TYR A 199 39.40 -3.91 -6.94
C TYR A 199 38.31 -3.45 -7.90
N ALA A 200 37.14 -4.08 -7.81
CA ALA A 200 35.93 -3.60 -8.45
C ALA A 200 34.82 -3.43 -7.42
N VAL A 201 34.02 -2.38 -7.56
CA VAL A 201 32.71 -2.27 -6.91
C VAL A 201 31.64 -2.53 -7.96
N TRP A 202 30.60 -3.25 -7.56
CA TRP A 202 29.42 -3.47 -8.37
C TRP A 202 28.18 -3.14 -7.56
N ASN A 203 27.42 -2.16 -8.05
CA ASN A 203 26.15 -1.70 -7.48
C ASN A 203 25.02 -2.32 -8.30
N VAL A 204 24.10 -3.02 -7.66
CA VAL A 204 22.99 -3.71 -8.33
C VAL A 204 21.77 -3.82 -7.42
N GLU A 205 20.59 -3.90 -8.00
CA GLU A 205 19.37 -4.27 -7.29
C GLU A 205 19.10 -5.76 -7.44
N ILE A 206 18.93 -6.47 -6.33
CA ILE A 206 18.63 -7.91 -6.32
C ILE A 206 17.36 -8.20 -5.51
N PRO A 207 16.65 -9.30 -5.78
CA PRO A 207 15.56 -9.75 -4.92
C PRO A 207 15.95 -9.81 -3.45
N SER A 208 15.08 -9.29 -2.60
CA SER A 208 15.43 -9.04 -1.20
C SER A 208 15.43 -10.28 -0.33
N ASP A 209 14.73 -11.34 -0.76
CA ASP A 209 14.84 -12.69 -0.22
C ASP A 209 16.25 -13.28 -0.44
N MET A 210 16.84 -13.00 -1.61
CA MET A 210 18.23 -13.33 -1.92
C MET A 210 19.17 -12.54 -1.00
N PHE A 211 18.97 -11.22 -0.87
CA PHE A 211 19.75 -10.40 0.07
C PHE A 211 19.68 -10.95 1.51
N ARG A 212 18.49 -11.23 2.04
CA ARG A 212 18.30 -11.81 3.38
C ARG A 212 19.00 -13.14 3.54
N SER A 213 19.00 -13.98 2.50
CA SER A 213 19.71 -15.26 2.52
C SER A 213 21.22 -15.09 2.65
N ILE A 214 21.79 -14.00 2.13
CA ILE A 214 23.22 -13.69 2.27
C ILE A 214 23.51 -13.24 3.71
N VAL A 215 22.71 -12.30 4.20
CA VAL A 215 22.97 -11.63 5.50
C VAL A 215 22.73 -12.57 6.70
N ARG A 216 21.80 -13.53 6.58
CA ARG A 216 21.49 -14.51 7.64
C ARG A 216 22.61 -15.50 7.94
N GLU A 217 23.56 -15.72 7.03
CA GLU A 217 24.71 -16.60 7.29
C GLU A 217 25.81 -15.96 8.17
N ALA A 218 25.52 -14.77 8.72
CA ALA A 218 26.35 -13.93 9.57
C ALA A 218 27.49 -13.20 8.84
N ALA A 219 27.74 -11.94 9.24
CA ALA A 219 28.82 -11.12 8.69
C ALA A 219 30.17 -11.81 8.95
N GLU A 220 30.97 -11.97 7.89
CA GLU A 220 32.30 -12.58 8.00
C GLU A 220 33.24 -11.64 8.78
N LYS A 221 33.18 -10.34 8.47
CA LYS A 221 34.06 -9.32 9.06
C LYS A 221 33.33 -7.97 9.15
N VAL A 222 33.48 -7.27 10.28
CA VAL A 222 32.95 -5.91 10.50
C VAL A 222 34.08 -4.96 10.85
N GLY A 223 34.12 -3.78 10.23
CA GLY A 223 35.19 -2.81 10.47
C GLY A 223 35.10 -1.56 9.60
N THR A 224 36.21 -0.83 9.52
CA THR A 224 36.38 0.26 8.56
C THR A 224 36.57 -0.32 7.16
N LEU A 225 36.00 0.32 6.13
CA LEU A 225 36.10 -0.11 4.74
C LEU A 225 37.54 -0.45 4.32
N GLU A 226 38.49 0.42 4.67
CA GLU A 226 39.91 0.23 4.39
C GLU A 226 40.48 -1.11 4.91
N LYS A 227 40.12 -1.46 6.15
CA LYS A 227 40.58 -2.70 6.81
C LYS A 227 39.95 -3.93 6.19
N LEU A 228 38.69 -3.82 5.78
CA LEU A 228 37.97 -4.90 5.13
C LEU A 228 38.59 -5.21 3.76
N MET A 229 38.77 -4.20 2.91
CA MET A 229 39.37 -4.36 1.58
C MET A 229 40.82 -4.86 1.64
N SER A 230 41.61 -4.38 2.61
CA SER A 230 42.99 -4.86 2.80
C SER A 230 43.08 -6.29 3.31
N GLY A 231 41.99 -6.79 3.91
CA GLY A 231 41.89 -8.14 4.45
C GLY A 231 41.36 -9.18 3.45
N MET A 232 41.11 -8.77 2.20
CA MET A 232 40.78 -9.66 1.09
C MET A 232 42.04 -10.38 0.58
N ASP A 233 41.91 -11.63 0.17
CA ASP A 233 42.97 -12.48 -0.37
C ASP A 233 43.16 -12.24 -1.88
N PRO A 234 44.24 -11.53 -2.28
CA PRO A 234 44.53 -11.26 -3.69
C PRO A 234 45.05 -12.50 -4.43
N SER A 235 45.35 -13.61 -3.74
CA SER A 235 45.91 -14.83 -4.33
C SER A 235 44.84 -15.83 -4.80
N SER A 236 43.58 -15.63 -4.38
CA SER A 236 42.42 -16.44 -4.77
C SER A 236 41.97 -16.24 -6.23
N GLY A 237 42.48 -15.21 -6.92
CA GLY A 237 42.18 -14.90 -8.32
C GLY A 237 40.89 -14.12 -8.56
N CYS A 238 39.91 -14.21 -7.66
CA CYS A 238 38.70 -13.38 -7.64
C CYS A 238 37.93 -13.61 -6.32
N GLU A 239 38.13 -12.75 -5.32
CA GLU A 239 37.36 -12.81 -4.07
C GLU A 239 36.26 -11.75 -4.08
N MET A 240 35.00 -12.15 -3.99
CA MET A 240 33.84 -11.25 -3.96
C MET A 240 33.19 -11.24 -2.58
N ARG A 241 32.78 -10.07 -2.12
CA ARG A 241 32.05 -9.86 -0.85
C ARG A 241 30.92 -8.87 -1.00
N LEU A 242 29.78 -9.17 -0.40
CA LEU A 242 28.68 -8.21 -0.23
C LEU A 242 29.07 -7.20 0.85
N LEU A 243 28.89 -5.92 0.58
CA LEU A 243 29.15 -4.79 1.45
C LEU A 243 27.84 -4.20 1.96
N THR A 244 27.75 -3.94 3.26
CA THR A 244 26.63 -3.21 3.86
C THR A 244 27.13 -2.21 4.90
N GLN A 245 26.57 -1.01 4.92
CA GLN A 245 26.82 -0.02 5.97
C GLN A 245 25.88 -0.26 7.16
N MET A 246 26.44 -0.36 8.35
CA MET A 246 25.70 -0.54 9.59
C MET A 246 25.22 0.81 10.15
N LYS A 247 24.18 0.79 11.01
CA LYS A 247 23.62 2.00 11.66
C LYS A 247 24.65 2.81 12.46
N ASP A 248 25.77 2.20 12.87
CA ASP A 248 26.85 2.86 13.61
C ASP A 248 27.97 3.44 12.71
N GLY A 249 27.79 3.42 11.39
CA GLY A 249 28.73 3.93 10.39
C GLY A 249 29.87 2.98 10.03
N ARG A 250 29.95 1.78 10.62
CA ARG A 250 30.90 0.73 10.20
C ARG A 250 30.38 -0.02 8.98
N PHE A 251 31.26 -0.76 8.34
CA PHE A 251 30.94 -1.62 7.22
C PHE A 251 31.02 -3.10 7.61
N ALA A 252 30.20 -3.92 6.98
CA ALA A 252 30.20 -5.37 7.11
C ALA A 252 30.44 -6.03 5.76
N PHE A 253 31.28 -7.07 5.75
CA PHE A 253 31.44 -7.99 4.63
C PHE A 253 30.68 -9.29 4.90
N PHE A 254 29.89 -9.70 3.92
CA PHE A 254 29.24 -11.00 3.90
C PHE A 254 29.84 -11.86 2.77
N ALA A 255 30.17 -13.10 3.10
CA ALA A 255 30.48 -14.09 2.10
C ALA A 255 29.23 -14.36 1.28
N ILE A 256 29.38 -14.48 -0.04
CA ILE A 256 28.29 -14.86 -0.93
C ILE A 256 28.31 -16.40 -1.02
N PRO A 257 27.28 -17.11 -0.49
CA PRO A 257 27.20 -18.56 -0.55
C PRO A 257 27.22 -19.08 -1.99
N GLU A 258 27.97 -20.15 -2.27
CA GLU A 258 28.07 -20.75 -3.61
C GLU A 258 26.71 -21.18 -4.19
N ARG A 259 25.75 -21.53 -3.32
CA ARG A 259 24.37 -21.86 -3.70
C ARG A 259 23.58 -20.68 -4.27
N MET A 260 24.05 -19.44 -4.09
CA MET A 260 23.46 -18.22 -4.63
C MET A 260 24.13 -17.75 -5.93
N ASN A 261 24.50 -18.70 -6.79
CA ASN A 261 24.93 -18.44 -8.17
C ASN A 261 23.96 -17.56 -8.99
N GLY A 262 22.72 -17.35 -8.52
CA GLY A 262 21.76 -16.41 -9.12
C GLY A 262 22.22 -14.96 -9.14
N LEU A 263 23.20 -14.54 -8.32
CA LEU A 263 23.83 -13.21 -8.46
C LEU A 263 24.45 -12.97 -9.84
N ARG A 264 24.90 -14.05 -10.51
CA ARG A 264 25.42 -13.97 -11.88
C ARG A 264 24.35 -13.60 -12.89
N ASP A 265 23.10 -13.94 -12.63
CA ASP A 265 21.97 -13.60 -13.51
C ASP A 265 21.72 -12.08 -13.55
N TYR A 266 22.31 -11.34 -12.61
CA TYR A 266 22.28 -9.89 -12.55
C TYR A 266 23.58 -9.24 -13.04
N GLU A 267 24.63 -9.97 -13.43
CA GLU A 267 25.94 -9.39 -13.85
C GLU A 267 25.84 -8.33 -14.95
N THR A 268 24.80 -8.39 -15.80
CA THR A 268 24.54 -7.40 -16.86
C THR A 268 23.71 -6.20 -16.39
N GLN A 269 23.30 -6.18 -15.12
CA GLN A 269 22.50 -5.16 -14.48
C GLN A 269 23.37 -4.31 -13.54
N GLY A 270 22.96 -3.06 -13.29
CA GLY A 270 23.67 -2.15 -12.39
C GLY A 270 24.92 -1.50 -13.00
N SER A 271 25.81 -1.01 -12.15
CA SER A 271 27.07 -0.35 -12.54
C SER A 271 28.27 -1.01 -11.90
N SER A 272 29.38 -1.07 -12.65
CA SER A 272 30.64 -1.54 -12.12
C SER A 272 31.78 -0.57 -12.43
N VAL A 273 32.57 -0.29 -11.40
CA VAL A 273 33.79 0.50 -11.49
C VAL A 273 34.95 -0.35 -11.00
N ARG A 274 36.06 -0.36 -11.73
CA ARG A 274 37.29 -1.08 -11.38
C ARG A 274 38.47 -0.12 -11.29
N GLY A 275 39.30 -0.29 -10.27
CA GLY A 275 40.45 0.57 -10.04
C GLY A 275 41.28 0.16 -8.83
N SER A 276 42.18 1.05 -8.43
CA SER A 276 42.94 0.94 -7.19
C SER A 276 42.02 0.97 -5.97
N LYS A 277 42.54 0.51 -4.83
CA LYS A 277 41.82 0.54 -3.56
C LYS A 277 41.31 1.94 -3.22
N GLU A 278 42.14 2.96 -3.39
CA GLU A 278 41.77 4.36 -3.11
C GLU A 278 40.64 4.85 -4.02
N GLN A 279 40.67 4.49 -5.30
CA GLN A 279 39.62 4.86 -6.26
C GLN A 279 38.28 4.21 -5.90
N ILE A 280 38.28 2.91 -5.58
CA ILE A 280 37.06 2.20 -5.22
C ILE A 280 36.50 2.67 -3.88
N MET A 281 37.36 2.98 -2.91
CA MET A 281 36.91 3.57 -1.65
C MET A 281 36.20 4.91 -1.88
N ALA A 282 36.72 5.77 -2.77
CA ALA A 282 36.08 7.04 -3.09
C ALA A 282 34.70 6.85 -3.75
N GLU A 283 34.59 5.88 -4.67
CA GLU A 283 33.34 5.53 -5.36
C GLU A 283 32.26 5.00 -4.40
N ILE A 284 32.64 4.25 -3.36
CA ILE A 284 31.68 3.73 -2.38
C ILE A 284 31.04 4.86 -1.54
N PHE A 285 31.72 6.00 -1.41
CA PHE A 285 31.21 7.16 -0.68
C PHE A 285 30.40 8.13 -1.55
N THR A 286 30.32 7.91 -2.86
CA THR A 286 29.42 8.67 -3.74
C THR A 286 28.05 8.02 -3.75
N ASP A 287 27.00 8.81 -3.52
CA ASP A 287 25.61 8.33 -3.54
C ASP A 287 25.30 7.71 -4.91
N TRP A 288 24.92 6.44 -4.91
CA TRP A 288 24.45 5.72 -6.09
C TRP A 288 22.98 6.01 -6.31
N GLU A 289 22.62 6.61 -7.45
CA GLU A 289 21.24 6.67 -7.93
C GLU A 289 20.99 5.46 -8.86
N PRO A 290 20.01 4.58 -8.58
CA PRO A 290 19.65 3.53 -9.51
C PRO A 290 19.18 4.13 -10.83
N ALA A 291 19.48 3.46 -11.95
CA ALA A 291 19.05 3.91 -13.26
C ALA A 291 17.52 3.95 -13.31
N GLU A 292 16.95 5.11 -13.68
CA GLU A 292 15.52 5.20 -14.01
C GLU A 292 15.25 4.23 -15.17
N GLU A 293 14.25 3.36 -15.01
CA GLU A 293 13.73 2.62 -16.15
C GLU A 293 13.33 3.63 -17.23
N PRO A 294 13.70 3.42 -18.51
CA PRO A 294 13.17 4.27 -19.57
C PRO A 294 11.64 4.15 -19.48
N GLU A 295 10.95 5.30 -19.34
CA GLU A 295 9.52 5.38 -19.56
C GLU A 295 9.27 4.80 -20.95
N ASP A 296 8.82 3.54 -21.02
CA ASP A 296 8.39 2.96 -22.27
C ASP A 296 7.27 3.87 -22.77
N GLU A 297 7.53 4.51 -23.91
CA GLU A 297 6.59 5.29 -24.69
C GLU A 297 5.33 4.44 -24.91
N MET A 298 4.35 4.59 -24.01
CA MET A 298 2.99 4.11 -24.21
C MET A 298 2.27 5.07 -25.17
N GLU A 299 2.91 5.33 -26.32
CA GLU A 299 2.24 5.81 -27.53
C GLU A 299 2.11 4.63 -28.49
N ARG A 300 0.94 3.96 -28.44
CA ARG A 300 0.23 3.46 -29.64
C ARG A 300 -1.17 2.97 -29.33
#